data_AF-A0A016SEW9-F1
#
_entry.id   AF-A0A016SEW9-F1
#
_cell.length_a   1.000
_cell.length_b   1.000
_cell.length_c   1.000
_cell.angle_alpha   90.00
_cell.angle_beta   90.00
_cell.angle_gamma   90.00
#
_symmetry.space_group_name_H-M   'P 1'
#
loop_
_entity.id
_entity.type
_entity.pdbx_description
1 polymer ?
#
loop_
_entity_poly.entity_id
_entity_poly.type
_entity_poly.pdbx_seq_one_letter_code
_entity_poly.pdbx_strand_id
1 'polypeptide(L)'
;MASVPILTSSALLLFICSAAAAPTSFGCDGKISDVMRRKILDFHNQARVKLANGQEKNKTGRLPSAKNMYKLSWDCELEKKAQAAIANCPEDLSDLQGYGTNFGKMYYCPKYPKPSEVLVMNELSRWWNEARKYGLTDSKNRYIKEDMQGSMEEWANMANGKNTKIGCSYNKIRSSTVFLCAYDDNAEKDEKVIYESGKPCKKDQDCTTYQGSKCGGSGLCLGTPEPGYKQKEEALERACNDKTGMNEEIRKHLLDSYNKYRSRVARGLEPDAAGGNAPKAEQMLKMIYDCPTEKVAFKLAKKCPSATRKIYSHNWNMHKASNRSMSDEAAADEATATWWSELKKNGVGESNILTPDLFTREYYSQDGVLKPISHYLAMAKDISYKLGCVIHTCNDGKYVHCLSSPTGPQPVNKPIYQVGEPCKKNSDCKGKFVCSVDEGLCSLF
;
A
#
# COMPACT_ATOMS: atom_id res chain seq x y z
N MET A 1 -16.86 19.62 -94.94
CA MET A 1 -16.17 18.62 -94.11
C MET A 1 -15.15 19.38 -93.26
N ALA A 2 -15.48 19.62 -91.99
CA ALA A 2 -14.67 20.39 -91.07
C ALA A 2 -13.86 19.44 -90.17
N SER A 3 -12.54 19.58 -90.18
CA SER A 3 -11.58 18.80 -89.40
C SER A 3 -11.10 19.61 -88.19
N VAL A 4 -11.35 19.09 -87.00
CA VAL A 4 -10.93 19.67 -85.71
C VAL A 4 -9.54 19.14 -85.35
N PRO A 5 -8.56 19.98 -84.92
CA PRO A 5 -7.31 19.48 -84.36
C PRO A 5 -7.45 19.31 -82.84
N ILE A 6 -7.08 18.12 -82.36
CA ILE A 6 -6.99 17.77 -80.93
C ILE A 6 -5.55 18.09 -80.48
N LEU A 7 -5.36 19.07 -79.60
CA LEU A 7 -4.11 19.24 -78.85
C LEU A 7 -4.19 18.44 -77.54
N THR A 8 -3.30 17.47 -77.38
CA THR A 8 -3.12 16.66 -76.17
C THR A 8 -2.30 17.44 -75.14
N SER A 9 -2.88 17.66 -73.96
CA SER A 9 -2.23 18.31 -72.82
C SER A 9 -1.60 17.25 -71.92
N SER A 10 -0.27 17.16 -71.88
CA SER A 10 0.47 16.27 -70.98
C SER A 10 0.56 16.90 -69.59
N ALA A 11 -0.26 16.43 -68.65
CA ALA A 11 -0.17 16.81 -67.24
C ALA A 11 0.93 16.00 -66.53
N LEU A 12 2.01 16.68 -66.15
CA LEU A 12 3.08 16.14 -65.32
C LEU A 12 2.60 16.05 -63.86
N LEU A 13 2.24 14.86 -63.39
CA LEU A 13 1.89 14.59 -62.00
C LEU A 13 3.16 14.64 -61.12
N LEU A 14 3.38 15.79 -60.47
CA LEU A 14 4.33 15.93 -59.37
C LEU A 14 3.82 15.16 -58.15
N PHE A 15 4.38 13.97 -57.92
CA PHE A 15 4.25 13.26 -56.65
C PHE A 15 4.97 14.06 -55.55
N ILE A 16 4.21 14.84 -54.79
CA ILE A 16 4.70 15.46 -53.55
C ILE A 16 4.86 14.34 -52.52
N CYS A 17 6.10 13.87 -52.38
CA CYS A 17 6.49 12.98 -51.30
C CYS A 17 6.31 13.73 -49.98
N SER A 18 5.25 13.43 -49.25
CA SER A 18 5.03 13.96 -47.91
C SER A 18 6.08 13.36 -46.99
N ALA A 19 7.18 14.08 -46.76
CA ALA A 19 8.14 13.74 -45.74
C ALA A 19 7.42 13.74 -44.39
N ALA A 20 7.21 12.56 -43.82
CA ALA A 20 6.75 12.43 -42.44
C ALA A 20 7.72 13.19 -41.54
N ALA A 21 7.22 14.18 -40.80
CA ALA A 21 8.03 14.95 -39.86
C ALA A 21 8.81 13.99 -38.95
N ALA A 22 10.12 14.18 -38.86
CA ALA A 22 10.95 13.42 -37.93
C ALA A 22 10.34 13.58 -36.52
N PRO A 23 10.11 12.48 -35.80
CA PRO A 23 9.40 12.55 -34.54
C PRO A 23 10.21 13.37 -33.53
N THR A 24 9.53 14.28 -32.83
CA THR A 24 10.13 15.22 -31.88
C THR A 24 11.04 14.49 -30.89
N SER A 25 12.26 15.01 -30.73
CA SER A 25 13.24 14.49 -29.77
C SER A 25 12.72 14.67 -28.34
N PHE A 26 13.10 13.76 -27.44
CA PHE A 26 12.77 13.88 -26.02
C PHE A 26 13.62 14.95 -25.30
N GLY A 27 14.75 15.36 -25.90
CA GLY A 27 15.62 16.38 -25.31
C GLY A 27 16.33 15.95 -24.03
N CYS A 28 16.49 14.64 -23.80
CA CYS A 28 17.19 14.11 -22.63
C CYS A 28 18.64 13.74 -22.97
N ASP A 29 19.58 14.11 -22.10
CA ASP A 29 21.02 13.80 -22.23
C ASP A 29 21.41 12.43 -21.63
N GLY A 30 20.47 11.50 -21.54
CA GLY A 30 20.69 10.15 -20.98
C GLY A 30 21.24 9.15 -22.00
N LYS A 31 21.78 8.03 -21.49
CA LYS A 31 22.49 6.99 -22.27
C LYS A 31 21.62 6.18 -23.22
N ILE A 32 20.30 6.16 -23.02
CA ILE A 32 19.39 5.42 -23.90
C ILE A 32 18.92 6.30 -25.06
N SER A 33 18.56 5.70 -26.19
CA SER A 33 18.12 6.45 -27.37
C SER A 33 16.67 6.92 -27.28
N ASP A 34 16.32 7.98 -27.99
CA ASP A 34 14.93 8.46 -28.15
C ASP A 34 13.99 7.37 -28.71
N VAL A 35 14.53 6.46 -29.53
CA VAL A 35 13.77 5.31 -30.03
C VAL A 35 13.36 4.40 -28.87
N MET A 36 14.27 4.13 -27.92
CA MET A 36 13.96 3.31 -26.75
C MET A 36 13.07 4.05 -25.75
N ARG A 37 13.30 5.35 -25.51
CA ARG A 37 12.37 6.18 -24.71
C ARG A 37 10.95 6.06 -25.23
N ARG A 38 10.76 6.21 -26.54
CA ARG A 38 9.47 6.06 -27.21
C ARG A 38 8.87 4.66 -27.04
N LYS A 39 9.63 3.60 -27.33
CA LYS A 39 9.13 2.21 -27.19
C LYS A 39 8.68 1.90 -25.77
N ILE A 40 9.45 2.32 -24.77
CA ILE A 40 9.11 2.10 -23.35
C ILE A 40 7.86 2.91 -22.98
N LEU A 41 7.81 4.19 -23.35
CA LEU A 41 6.66 5.07 -23.04
C LEU A 41 5.37 4.60 -23.72
N ASP A 42 5.46 4.22 -25.00
CA ASP A 42 4.33 3.73 -25.78
C ASP A 42 3.82 2.41 -25.22
N PHE A 43 4.71 1.49 -24.82
CA PHE A 43 4.31 0.24 -24.17
C PHE A 43 3.44 0.52 -22.94
N HIS A 44 3.92 1.38 -22.02
CA HIS A 44 3.18 1.71 -20.80
C HIS A 44 1.84 2.35 -21.11
N ASN A 45 1.81 3.37 -21.98
CA ASN A 45 0.59 4.08 -22.28
C ASN A 45 -0.44 3.21 -23.03
N GLN A 46 -0.01 2.32 -23.92
CA GLN A 46 -0.91 1.36 -24.58
C GLN A 46 -1.49 0.33 -23.59
N ALA A 47 -0.67 -0.18 -22.66
CA ALA A 47 -1.12 -1.03 -21.56
C ALA A 47 -2.15 -0.31 -20.67
N ARG A 48 -1.88 0.94 -20.29
CA ARG A 48 -2.80 1.79 -19.49
C ARG A 48 -4.11 2.09 -20.22
N VAL A 49 -4.08 2.32 -21.54
CA VAL A 49 -5.29 2.48 -22.36
C VAL A 49 -6.15 1.21 -22.31
N LYS A 50 -5.55 0.03 -22.52
CA LYS A 50 -6.29 -1.23 -22.46
C LYS A 50 -6.89 -1.47 -21.07
N LEU A 51 -6.13 -1.17 -20.00
CA LEU A 51 -6.61 -1.29 -18.62
C LEU A 51 -7.79 -0.33 -18.37
N ALA A 52 -7.66 0.95 -18.74
CA ALA A 52 -8.70 1.95 -18.57
C ALA A 52 -10.00 1.56 -19.28
N ASN A 53 -9.91 0.90 -20.43
CA ASN A 53 -11.06 0.41 -21.18
C ASN A 53 -11.57 -0.98 -20.74
N GLY A 54 -11.06 -1.57 -19.66
CA GLY A 54 -11.47 -2.90 -19.19
C GLY A 54 -11.11 -4.03 -20.17
N GLN A 55 -10.05 -3.85 -20.95
CA GLN A 55 -9.60 -4.79 -21.97
C GLN A 55 -8.49 -5.73 -21.49
N GLU A 56 -7.87 -5.42 -20.35
CA GLU A 56 -6.79 -6.23 -19.80
C GLU A 56 -7.29 -7.49 -19.10
N LYS A 57 -6.61 -8.60 -19.37
CA LYS A 57 -6.90 -9.89 -18.73
C LYS A 57 -6.38 -9.86 -17.30
N ASN A 58 -7.17 -10.44 -16.41
CA ASN A 58 -6.75 -10.81 -15.06
C ASN A 58 -6.42 -12.32 -15.06
N LYS A 59 -5.91 -12.87 -13.95
CA LYS A 59 -5.77 -14.34 -13.79
C LYS A 59 -7.09 -15.07 -14.06
N THR A 60 -8.18 -14.50 -13.56
CA THR A 60 -9.54 -14.95 -13.85
C THR A 60 -10.33 -13.79 -14.42
N GLY A 61 -10.86 -13.94 -15.63
CA GLY A 61 -11.66 -12.92 -16.31
C GLY A 61 -10.83 -11.70 -16.73
N ARG A 62 -11.38 -10.50 -16.52
CA ARG A 62 -10.77 -9.22 -16.89
C ARG A 62 -10.63 -8.31 -15.69
N LEU A 63 -9.64 -7.42 -15.76
CA LEU A 63 -9.49 -6.34 -14.80
C LEU A 63 -10.63 -5.32 -14.97
N PRO A 64 -11.17 -4.74 -13.88
CA PRO A 64 -12.12 -3.64 -13.97
C PRO A 64 -11.56 -2.47 -14.78
N SER A 65 -12.43 -1.77 -15.52
CA SER A 65 -12.06 -0.52 -16.21
C SER A 65 -11.65 0.55 -15.21
N ALA A 66 -10.82 1.50 -15.65
CA ALA A 66 -10.27 2.55 -14.78
C ALA A 66 -10.82 3.93 -15.14
N LYS A 67 -11.28 4.68 -14.14
CA LYS A 67 -11.37 6.14 -14.21
C LYS A 67 -10.06 6.76 -13.71
N ASN A 68 -9.81 8.03 -14.02
CA ASN A 68 -8.62 8.74 -13.52
C ASN A 68 -7.28 8.04 -13.84
N MET A 69 -7.18 7.36 -14.99
CA MET A 69 -5.92 6.77 -15.46
C MET A 69 -5.14 7.82 -16.26
N TYR A 70 -4.03 8.31 -15.72
CA TYR A 70 -3.25 9.36 -16.37
C TYR A 70 -2.29 8.80 -17.43
N LYS A 71 -2.13 9.53 -18.53
CA LYS A 71 -1.11 9.24 -19.53
C LYS A 71 0.26 9.60 -18.97
N LEU A 72 1.22 8.70 -19.11
CA LEU A 72 2.60 8.96 -18.74
C LEU A 72 3.27 9.85 -19.78
N SER A 73 4.07 10.80 -19.29
CA SER A 73 5.03 11.58 -20.04
C SER A 73 6.45 11.16 -19.65
N TRP A 74 7.40 11.29 -20.58
CA TRP A 74 8.80 11.02 -20.26
C TRP A 74 9.39 12.17 -19.45
N ASP A 75 10.11 11.85 -18.38
CA ASP A 75 10.77 12.84 -17.53
C ASP A 75 12.29 12.56 -17.49
N CYS A 76 13.07 13.51 -18.03
CA CYS A 76 14.52 13.35 -18.16
C CYS A 76 15.23 13.30 -16.79
N GLU A 77 14.67 13.93 -15.75
CA GLU A 77 15.25 13.89 -14.41
C GLU A 77 15.04 12.52 -13.75
N LEU A 78 13.85 11.92 -13.91
CA LEU A 78 13.61 10.53 -13.51
C LEU A 78 14.51 9.55 -14.28
N GLU A 79 14.73 9.78 -15.58
CA GLU A 79 15.66 8.98 -16.37
C GLU A 79 17.10 9.09 -15.82
N LYS A 80 17.54 10.31 -15.50
CA LYS A 80 18.87 10.56 -14.95
C LYS A 80 19.06 9.87 -13.60
N LYS A 81 18.05 9.93 -12.71
CA LYS A 81 18.03 9.18 -11.45
C LYS A 81 18.10 7.68 -11.68
N ALA A 82 17.28 7.15 -12.60
CA ALA A 82 17.31 5.74 -12.94
C ALA A 82 18.66 5.29 -13.49
N GLN A 83 19.29 6.12 -14.34
CA GLN A 83 20.61 5.87 -14.88
C GLN A 83 21.70 5.86 -13.81
N ALA A 84 21.65 6.81 -12.87
CA ALA A 84 22.59 6.87 -11.75
C ALA A 84 22.45 5.63 -10.85
N ALA A 85 21.22 5.24 -10.52
CA ALA A 85 20.93 4.11 -9.65
C ALA A 85 21.51 2.78 -10.17
N ILE A 86 21.51 2.57 -11.49
CA ILE A 86 22.03 1.34 -12.13
C ILE A 86 23.40 1.52 -12.79
N ALA A 87 24.09 2.64 -12.51
CA ALA A 87 25.41 2.89 -13.08
C ALA A 87 26.42 1.83 -12.62
N ASN A 88 26.29 1.38 -11.37
CA ASN A 88 27.13 0.38 -10.73
C ASN A 88 26.27 -0.77 -10.16
N CYS A 89 26.92 -1.88 -9.80
CA CYS A 89 26.30 -2.97 -9.04
C CYS A 89 27.03 -3.16 -7.70
N PRO A 90 26.32 -3.31 -6.56
CA PRO A 90 24.85 -3.26 -6.42
C PRO A 90 24.27 -1.87 -6.74
N GLU A 91 22.99 -1.85 -7.11
CA GLU A 91 22.24 -0.63 -7.40
C GLU A 91 22.07 0.26 -6.17
N ASP A 92 22.07 1.58 -6.38
CA ASP A 92 21.84 2.59 -5.35
C ASP A 92 20.50 3.30 -5.58
N LEU A 93 19.50 2.98 -4.77
CA LEU A 93 18.14 3.52 -4.88
C LEU A 93 17.89 4.73 -3.97
N SER A 94 18.92 5.27 -3.32
CA SER A 94 18.77 6.38 -2.35
C SER A 94 18.05 7.60 -2.94
N ASP A 95 18.44 8.04 -4.14
CA ASP A 95 17.82 9.17 -4.85
C ASP A 95 16.39 8.91 -5.38
N LEU A 96 15.94 7.65 -5.28
CA LEU A 96 14.62 7.18 -5.69
C LEU A 96 13.69 6.90 -4.50
N GLN A 97 14.09 7.26 -3.28
CA GLN A 97 13.20 7.18 -2.13
C GLN A 97 11.91 8.00 -2.35
N GLY A 98 10.74 7.35 -2.21
CA GLY A 98 9.43 7.98 -2.41
C GLY A 98 8.93 8.02 -3.87
N TYR A 99 9.68 7.44 -4.81
CA TYR A 99 9.25 7.15 -6.17
C TYR A 99 8.82 5.68 -6.28
N GLY A 100 7.94 5.36 -7.22
CA GLY A 100 7.73 3.96 -7.62
C GLY A 100 8.94 3.50 -8.44
N THR A 101 9.40 2.27 -8.27
CA THR A 101 10.56 1.75 -8.99
C THR A 101 10.35 0.31 -9.44
N ASN A 102 10.56 0.06 -10.74
CA ASN A 102 10.67 -1.30 -11.25
C ASN A 102 12.12 -1.57 -11.60
N PHE A 103 12.67 -2.68 -11.12
CA PHE A 103 14.05 -3.10 -11.39
C PHE A 103 14.07 -4.51 -11.96
N GLY A 104 14.86 -4.72 -13.01
CA GLY A 104 15.04 -6.00 -13.66
C GLY A 104 16.51 -6.25 -13.99
N LYS A 105 16.99 -7.47 -13.71
CA LYS A 105 18.31 -7.93 -14.12
C LYS A 105 18.18 -9.16 -15.00
N MET A 106 18.36 -8.95 -16.30
CA MET A 106 18.15 -9.98 -17.32
C MET A 106 19.49 -10.58 -17.73
N TYR A 107 19.72 -11.85 -17.40
CA TYR A 107 20.91 -12.59 -17.80
C TYR A 107 20.76 -13.19 -19.21
N TYR A 108 21.88 -13.28 -19.92
CA TYR A 108 21.95 -14.00 -21.19
C TYR A 108 23.24 -14.82 -21.26
N CYS A 109 23.22 -15.89 -22.04
CA CYS A 109 24.40 -16.71 -22.28
C CYS A 109 25.43 -15.90 -23.09
N PRO A 110 26.69 -15.75 -22.66
CA PRO A 110 27.71 -15.02 -23.41
C PRO A 110 27.93 -15.55 -24.83
N LYS A 111 27.71 -16.86 -25.06
CA LYS A 111 27.80 -17.50 -26.39
C LYS A 111 26.68 -17.08 -27.33
N TYR A 112 25.55 -16.60 -26.78
CA TYR A 112 24.37 -16.17 -27.52
C TYR A 112 23.94 -14.79 -27.01
N PRO A 113 24.72 -13.73 -27.32
CA PRO A 113 24.43 -12.39 -26.83
C PRO A 113 23.07 -11.93 -27.31
N LYS A 114 22.33 -11.25 -26.42
CA LYS A 114 21.05 -10.61 -26.77
C LYS A 114 21.20 -9.09 -26.71
N PRO A 115 20.60 -8.33 -27.65
CA PRO A 115 20.53 -6.88 -27.55
C PRO A 115 19.78 -6.46 -26.27
N SER A 116 20.27 -5.41 -25.60
CA SER A 116 19.66 -4.95 -24.34
C SER A 116 18.23 -4.46 -24.58
N GLU A 117 17.96 -3.88 -25.73
CA GLU A 117 16.67 -3.41 -26.18
C GLU A 117 15.63 -4.53 -26.21
N VAL A 118 16.02 -5.72 -26.67
CA VAL A 118 15.13 -6.90 -26.70
C VAL A 118 14.85 -7.39 -25.28
N LEU A 119 15.88 -7.44 -24.43
CA LEU A 119 15.72 -7.85 -23.03
C LEU A 119 14.81 -6.88 -22.27
N VAL A 120 14.97 -5.57 -22.48
CA VAL A 120 14.14 -4.52 -21.89
C VAL A 120 12.68 -4.66 -22.31
N MET A 121 12.39 -4.87 -23.60
CA MET A 121 11.01 -5.04 -24.05
C MET A 121 10.37 -6.33 -23.51
N ASN A 122 11.15 -7.41 -23.39
CA ASN A 122 10.68 -8.64 -22.76
C ASN A 122 10.39 -8.44 -21.27
N GLU A 123 11.22 -7.68 -20.58
CA GLU A 123 11.06 -7.39 -19.15
C GLU A 123 9.81 -6.53 -18.89
N LEU A 124 9.56 -5.50 -19.71
CA LEU A 124 8.30 -4.73 -19.66
C LEU A 124 7.06 -5.63 -19.83
N SER A 125 7.14 -6.58 -20.76
CA SER A 125 6.08 -7.56 -20.96
C SER A 125 5.95 -8.49 -19.75
N ARG A 126 7.06 -8.91 -19.13
CA ARG A 126 7.05 -9.73 -17.91
C ARG A 126 6.34 -9.00 -16.77
N TRP A 127 6.76 -7.78 -16.45
CA TRP A 127 6.15 -6.93 -15.42
C TRP A 127 4.64 -6.78 -15.66
N TRP A 128 4.23 -6.36 -16.87
CA TRP A 128 2.80 -6.16 -17.14
C TRP A 128 1.96 -7.44 -17.04
N ASN A 129 2.53 -8.62 -17.31
CA ASN A 129 1.82 -9.88 -17.28
C ASN A 129 1.65 -10.47 -15.86
N GLU A 130 2.21 -9.84 -14.81
CA GLU A 130 2.03 -10.29 -13.42
C GLU A 130 0.56 -10.34 -13.01
N ALA A 131 -0.26 -9.39 -13.44
CA ALA A 131 -1.71 -9.41 -13.19
C ALA A 131 -2.42 -10.63 -13.79
N ARG A 132 -1.91 -11.18 -14.90
CA ARG A 132 -2.45 -12.42 -15.50
C ARG A 132 -1.98 -13.67 -14.76
N LYS A 133 -0.80 -13.61 -14.13
CA LYS A 133 -0.20 -14.73 -13.42
C LYS A 133 -0.75 -14.87 -11.99
N TYR A 134 -0.77 -13.77 -11.25
CA TYR A 134 -1.08 -13.76 -9.82
C TYR A 134 -2.53 -13.37 -9.55
N GLY A 135 -3.04 -12.40 -10.30
CA GLY A 135 -4.44 -11.99 -10.26
C GLY A 135 -4.72 -10.90 -9.24
N LEU A 136 -5.40 -9.83 -9.67
CA LEU A 136 -5.94 -8.81 -8.78
C LEU A 136 -7.32 -9.23 -8.28
N THR A 137 -7.45 -9.45 -6.97
CA THR A 137 -8.69 -9.97 -6.36
C THR A 137 -9.40 -8.94 -5.47
N ASP A 138 -8.70 -7.89 -5.03
CA ASP A 138 -9.31 -6.81 -4.25
C ASP A 138 -10.29 -5.99 -5.11
N SER A 139 -11.53 -5.87 -4.65
CA SER A 139 -12.60 -5.19 -5.39
C SER A 139 -12.41 -3.68 -5.55
N LYS A 140 -11.44 -3.09 -4.84
CA LYS A 140 -11.06 -1.67 -5.00
C LYS A 140 -9.67 -1.51 -5.63
N ASN A 141 -9.11 -2.59 -6.18
CA ASN A 141 -7.80 -2.60 -6.83
C ASN A 141 -6.66 -2.06 -5.94
N ARG A 142 -6.69 -2.36 -4.63
CA ARG A 142 -5.60 -2.00 -3.71
C ARG A 142 -4.40 -2.92 -3.92
N TYR A 143 -3.19 -2.37 -3.76
CA TYR A 143 -1.98 -3.16 -3.61
C TYR A 143 -1.98 -3.80 -2.22
N ILE A 144 -2.14 -5.12 -2.17
CA ILE A 144 -2.13 -5.90 -0.92
C ILE A 144 -1.04 -6.96 -1.10
N LYS A 145 0.08 -6.77 -0.41
CA LYS A 145 1.30 -7.55 -0.62
C LYS A 145 1.07 -9.05 -0.46
N GLU A 146 0.31 -9.45 0.54
CA GLU A 146 0.00 -10.85 0.83
C GLU A 146 -0.90 -11.47 -0.24
N ASP A 147 -1.98 -10.78 -0.64
CA ASP A 147 -2.90 -11.25 -1.68
C ASP A 147 -2.17 -11.39 -3.03
N MET A 148 -1.18 -10.54 -3.26
CA MET A 148 -0.35 -10.51 -4.47
C MET A 148 0.90 -11.40 -4.39
N GLN A 149 1.07 -12.16 -3.31
CA GLN A 149 2.23 -13.05 -3.07
C GLN A 149 3.57 -12.33 -3.23
N GLY A 150 3.62 -11.03 -2.90
CA GLY A 150 4.79 -10.17 -3.09
C GLY A 150 5.32 -10.09 -4.52
N SER A 151 4.48 -10.36 -5.53
CA SER A 151 4.92 -10.59 -6.92
C SER A 151 4.21 -9.72 -7.97
N MET A 152 3.53 -8.64 -7.55
CA MET A 152 2.83 -7.70 -8.47
C MET A 152 3.25 -6.24 -8.26
N GLU A 153 4.41 -6.02 -7.64
CA GLU A 153 4.98 -4.68 -7.40
C GLU A 153 5.21 -3.97 -8.73
N GLU A 154 5.81 -4.67 -9.70
CA GLU A 154 6.13 -4.08 -10.99
C GLU A 154 4.88 -3.73 -11.80
N TRP A 155 3.89 -4.62 -11.84
CA TRP A 155 2.60 -4.31 -12.45
C TRP A 155 1.90 -3.14 -11.74
N ALA A 156 1.91 -3.07 -10.41
CA ALA A 156 1.26 -2.01 -9.65
C ALA A 156 1.83 -0.63 -9.98
N ASN A 157 3.16 -0.51 -10.08
CA ASN A 157 3.81 0.74 -10.48
C ASN A 157 3.44 1.15 -11.92
N MET A 158 3.40 0.20 -12.87
CA MET A 158 2.98 0.46 -14.25
C MET A 158 1.50 0.85 -14.36
N ALA A 159 0.65 0.24 -13.55
CA ALA A 159 -0.81 0.40 -13.56
C ALA A 159 -1.31 1.55 -12.68
N ASN A 160 -0.47 2.15 -11.84
CA ASN A 160 -0.88 3.19 -10.91
C ASN A 160 -1.53 4.37 -11.65
N GLY A 161 -2.83 4.56 -11.43
CA GLY A 161 -3.64 5.55 -12.14
C GLY A 161 -3.13 6.98 -11.99
N LYS A 162 -2.47 7.28 -10.85
CA LYS A 162 -1.96 8.60 -10.49
C LYS A 162 -0.62 8.96 -11.15
N ASN A 163 0.17 7.97 -11.59
CA ASN A 163 1.43 8.27 -12.25
C ASN A 163 1.21 9.15 -13.50
N THR A 164 1.98 10.22 -13.61
CA THR A 164 1.98 11.15 -14.77
C THR A 164 3.33 11.19 -15.49
N LYS A 165 4.38 10.70 -14.84
CA LYS A 165 5.74 10.73 -15.36
C LYS A 165 6.44 9.40 -15.18
N ILE A 166 7.31 9.10 -16.14
CA ILE A 166 8.20 7.96 -16.12
C ILE A 166 9.56 8.36 -16.66
N GLY A 167 10.62 7.84 -16.05
CA GLY A 167 11.96 7.89 -16.61
C GLY A 167 12.64 6.55 -16.39
N CYS A 168 13.22 5.99 -17.45
CA CYS A 168 13.87 4.68 -17.36
C CYS A 168 15.28 4.73 -17.96
N SER A 169 16.14 3.84 -17.47
CA SER A 169 17.46 3.62 -18.05
C SER A 169 17.80 2.14 -18.01
N TYR A 170 18.71 1.70 -18.88
CA TYR A 170 19.30 0.37 -18.80
C TYR A 170 20.80 0.45 -19.05
N ASN A 171 21.53 -0.49 -18.45
CA ASN A 171 22.96 -0.61 -18.62
C ASN A 171 23.36 -2.07 -18.82
N LYS A 172 24.40 -2.30 -19.62
CA LYS A 172 24.94 -3.63 -19.87
C LYS A 172 26.07 -3.89 -18.88
N ILE A 173 25.92 -4.92 -18.05
CA ILE A 173 26.91 -5.29 -17.03
C ILE A 173 27.26 -6.76 -17.24
N ARG A 174 28.48 -7.02 -17.73
CA ARG A 174 28.98 -8.37 -18.06
C ARG A 174 28.03 -9.10 -19.02
N SER A 175 27.44 -10.23 -18.57
CA SER A 175 26.48 -11.07 -19.29
C SER A 175 25.03 -10.80 -18.87
N SER A 176 24.73 -9.55 -18.49
CA SER A 176 23.41 -9.13 -18.08
C SER A 176 23.09 -7.71 -18.54
N THR A 177 21.81 -7.43 -18.69
CA THR A 177 21.27 -6.07 -18.81
C THR A 177 20.51 -5.77 -17.53
N VAL A 178 20.88 -4.68 -16.87
CA VAL A 178 20.10 -4.11 -15.75
C VAL A 178 19.19 -3.03 -16.31
N PHE A 179 17.95 -2.99 -15.88
CA PHE A 179 16.92 -2.07 -16.36
C PHE A 179 16.13 -1.54 -15.17
N LEU A 180 15.95 -0.22 -15.13
CA LEU A 180 15.17 0.43 -14.10
C LEU A 180 14.23 1.46 -14.72
N CYS A 181 12.97 1.45 -14.27
CA CYS A 181 12.01 2.53 -14.49
C CYS A 181 11.63 3.15 -13.15
N ALA A 182 11.65 4.48 -13.10
CA ALA A 182 11.17 5.27 -11.98
C ALA A 182 9.88 6.00 -12.36
N TYR A 183 8.96 6.10 -11.41
CA TYR A 183 7.64 6.72 -11.57
C TYR A 183 7.44 7.82 -10.54
N ASP A 184 6.71 8.88 -10.90
CA ASP A 184 6.51 10.05 -10.04
C ASP A 184 5.64 9.80 -8.81
N ASP A 185 4.91 8.68 -8.72
CA ASP A 185 4.19 8.23 -7.54
C ASP A 185 4.52 6.76 -7.21
N ASN A 186 4.41 6.40 -5.94
CA ASN A 186 4.68 5.05 -5.44
C ASN A 186 3.36 4.30 -5.19
N ALA A 187 3.18 3.15 -5.85
CA ALA A 187 1.98 2.32 -5.74
C ALA A 187 1.99 1.35 -4.55
N GLU A 188 3.15 1.11 -3.93
CA GLU A 188 3.41 0.04 -2.96
C GLU A 188 3.23 0.46 -1.49
N LYS A 189 2.89 1.72 -1.22
CA LYS A 189 2.60 2.18 0.14
C LYS A 189 1.30 1.52 0.65
N ASP A 190 1.33 0.97 1.87
CA ASP A 190 0.30 0.09 2.48
C ASP A 190 -1.14 0.29 1.97
N GLU A 191 -1.70 -0.75 1.34
CA GLU A 191 -3.08 -0.81 0.83
C GLU A 191 -3.49 0.36 -0.08
N LYS A 192 -2.55 1.03 -0.76
CA LYS A 192 -2.89 2.10 -1.70
C LYS A 192 -3.68 1.55 -2.89
N VAL A 193 -4.69 2.31 -3.31
CA VAL A 193 -5.47 2.01 -4.52
C VAL A 193 -4.55 2.20 -5.73
N ILE A 194 -4.29 1.13 -6.47
CA ILE A 194 -3.48 1.17 -7.70
C ILE A 194 -4.22 2.00 -8.74
N TYR A 195 -5.50 1.70 -8.98
CA TYR A 195 -6.36 2.50 -9.84
C TYR A 195 -7.83 2.42 -9.43
N GLU A 196 -8.57 3.49 -9.69
CA GLU A 196 -9.98 3.56 -9.33
C GLU A 196 -10.86 2.89 -10.39
N SER A 197 -11.67 1.92 -9.98
CA SER A 197 -12.68 1.33 -10.86
C SER A 197 -13.66 2.41 -11.34
N GLY A 198 -13.88 2.46 -12.65
CA GLY A 198 -14.77 3.43 -13.27
C GLY A 198 -14.66 3.45 -14.79
N LYS A 199 -15.48 4.29 -15.43
CA LYS A 199 -15.39 4.47 -16.88
C LYS A 199 -14.15 5.31 -17.22
N PRO A 200 -13.45 5.03 -18.33
CA PRO A 200 -12.40 5.91 -18.82
C PRO A 200 -12.96 7.30 -19.09
N CYS A 201 -12.11 8.31 -19.06
CA CYS A 201 -12.57 9.69 -19.27
C CYS A 201 -13.16 9.83 -20.68
N LYS A 202 -14.18 10.67 -20.82
CA LYS A 202 -14.75 11.11 -22.11
C LYS A 202 -14.70 12.62 -22.28
N LYS A 203 -14.68 13.35 -21.18
CA LYS A 203 -14.56 14.81 -21.13
C LYS A 203 -13.62 15.21 -19.99
N ASP A 204 -13.12 16.43 -20.05
CA ASP A 204 -12.12 16.95 -19.09
C ASP A 204 -12.59 16.81 -17.64
N GLN A 205 -13.90 17.00 -17.37
CA GLN A 205 -14.46 16.89 -16.01
C GLN A 205 -14.43 15.47 -15.43
N ASP A 206 -14.21 14.44 -16.25
CA ASP A 206 -14.06 13.06 -15.76
C ASP A 206 -12.66 12.82 -15.15
N CYS A 207 -11.70 13.72 -15.37
CA CYS A 207 -10.35 13.68 -14.85
C CYS A 207 -10.25 14.52 -13.57
N THR A 208 -10.45 13.88 -12.42
CA THR A 208 -10.66 14.56 -11.14
C THR A 208 -9.47 14.53 -10.19
N THR A 209 -8.45 13.72 -10.47
CA THR A 209 -7.29 13.57 -9.57
C THR A 209 -6.44 14.83 -9.46
N TYR A 210 -6.09 15.45 -10.60
CA TYR A 210 -5.29 16.66 -10.65
C TYR A 210 -6.13 17.80 -11.23
N GLN A 211 -6.10 18.96 -10.58
CA GLN A 211 -6.88 20.10 -10.98
C GLN A 211 -6.44 20.59 -12.38
N GLY A 212 -7.41 20.91 -13.25
CA GLY A 212 -7.14 21.39 -14.60
C GLY A 212 -6.77 20.29 -15.60
N SER A 213 -6.91 19.01 -15.23
CA SER A 213 -6.68 17.89 -16.14
C SER A 213 -7.66 17.87 -17.30
N LYS A 214 -7.20 17.34 -18.43
CA LYS A 214 -7.99 17.14 -19.65
C LYS A 214 -8.16 15.66 -19.94
N CYS A 215 -9.19 15.31 -20.69
CA CYS A 215 -9.34 13.96 -21.21
C CYS A 215 -8.68 13.83 -22.60
N GLY A 216 -7.68 12.95 -22.72
CA GLY A 216 -7.11 12.60 -24.01
C GLY A 216 -8.03 11.69 -24.82
N GLY A 217 -7.93 11.74 -26.16
CA GLY A 217 -8.77 10.94 -27.06
C GLY A 217 -8.65 9.42 -26.90
N SER A 218 -7.63 8.93 -26.17
CA SER A 218 -7.45 7.52 -25.83
C SER A 218 -8.21 7.07 -24.56
N GLY A 219 -8.95 7.98 -23.91
CA GLY A 219 -9.61 7.75 -22.62
C GLY A 219 -8.70 7.84 -21.40
N LEU A 220 -7.46 8.32 -21.59
CA LEU A 220 -6.52 8.62 -20.50
C LEU A 220 -6.56 10.10 -20.15
N CYS A 221 -6.43 10.41 -18.87
CA CYS A 221 -6.31 11.78 -18.39
C CYS A 221 -4.94 12.37 -18.72
N LEU A 222 -4.91 13.67 -19.00
CA LEU A 222 -3.72 14.48 -19.25
C LEU A 222 -3.65 15.54 -18.16
N GLY A 223 -2.62 15.52 -17.34
CA GLY A 223 -2.45 16.45 -16.25
C GLY A 223 -1.18 16.12 -15.47
N THR A 224 -0.80 17.02 -14.58
CA THR A 224 0.36 16.87 -13.70
C THR A 224 -0.06 17.22 -12.27
N PRO A 225 0.52 16.57 -11.24
CA PRO A 225 0.27 16.95 -9.86
C PRO A 225 0.61 18.42 -9.60
N GLU A 226 -0.22 19.11 -8.83
CA GLU A 226 0.11 20.45 -8.36
C GLU A 226 1.36 20.42 -7.43
N PRO A 227 2.14 21.51 -7.36
CA PRO A 227 3.22 21.63 -6.38
C PRO A 227 2.70 21.34 -4.97
N GLY A 228 3.39 20.48 -4.22
CA GLY A 228 2.97 20.10 -2.88
C GLY A 228 1.87 19.03 -2.81
N TYR A 229 1.38 18.49 -3.95
CA TYR A 229 0.31 17.49 -3.99
C TYR A 229 0.57 16.32 -3.05
N LYS A 230 1.79 15.73 -3.10
CA LYS A 230 2.15 14.59 -2.25
C LYS A 230 2.04 14.95 -0.76
N GLN A 231 2.56 16.10 -0.36
CA GLN A 231 2.52 16.55 1.03
C GLN A 231 1.07 16.78 1.49
N LYS A 232 0.24 17.37 0.62
CA LYS A 232 -1.19 17.60 0.88
C LYS A 232 -1.97 16.27 0.97
N GLU A 233 -1.69 15.32 0.08
CA GLU A 233 -2.29 13.99 0.09
C GLU A 233 -1.89 13.24 1.36
N GLU A 234 -0.61 13.24 1.72
CA GLU A 234 -0.13 12.63 2.96
C GLU A 234 -0.68 13.32 4.21
N ALA A 235 -0.90 14.64 4.18
CA ALA A 235 -1.55 15.37 5.26
C ALA A 235 -3.03 14.97 5.39
N LEU A 236 -3.76 14.87 4.27
CA LEU A 236 -5.16 14.44 4.24
C LEU A 236 -5.32 12.97 4.65
N GLU A 237 -4.37 12.12 4.27
CA GLU A 237 -4.33 10.71 4.69
C GLU A 237 -4.09 10.60 6.20
N ARG A 238 -3.17 11.40 6.75
CA ARG A 238 -2.89 11.48 8.19
C ARG A 238 -3.99 12.17 8.99
N ALA A 239 -4.82 13.01 8.37
CA ALA A 239 -5.94 13.64 9.05
C ALA A 239 -7.05 12.62 9.32
N CYS A 240 -7.56 12.64 10.56
CA CYS A 240 -8.81 11.98 10.90
C CYS A 240 -9.94 12.72 10.18
N ASN A 241 -10.91 11.98 9.65
CA ASN A 241 -12.03 12.59 8.92
C ASN A 241 -13.33 12.40 9.68
N ASP A 242 -14.26 13.34 9.51
CA ASP A 242 -15.56 13.30 10.19
C ASP A 242 -16.47 12.17 9.66
N LYS A 243 -16.12 11.56 8.53
CA LYS A 243 -16.94 10.51 7.89
C LYS A 243 -16.95 9.20 8.65
N THR A 244 -15.99 8.96 9.56
CA THR A 244 -15.97 7.77 10.41
C THR A 244 -16.98 7.84 11.56
N GLY A 245 -17.47 9.05 11.88
CA GLY A 245 -18.29 9.30 13.07
C GLY A 245 -17.50 9.41 14.37
N MET A 246 -16.17 9.25 14.32
CA MET A 246 -15.30 9.43 15.49
C MET A 246 -14.99 10.91 15.70
N ASN A 247 -15.09 11.38 16.94
CA ASN A 247 -14.62 12.70 17.38
C ASN A 247 -13.28 12.60 18.14
N GLU A 248 -12.69 13.73 18.53
CA GLU A 248 -11.39 13.72 19.23
C GLU A 248 -11.50 13.13 20.63
N GLU A 249 -12.61 13.36 21.32
CA GLU A 249 -12.86 12.85 22.67
C GLU A 249 -12.83 11.32 22.70
N ILE A 250 -13.55 10.65 21.81
CA ILE A 250 -13.61 9.19 21.77
C ILE A 250 -12.30 8.56 21.29
N ARG A 251 -11.59 9.22 20.35
CA ARG A 251 -10.25 8.80 19.90
C ARG A 251 -9.28 8.80 21.07
N LYS A 252 -9.27 9.90 21.83
CA LYS A 252 -8.44 10.06 23.02
C LYS A 252 -8.82 9.04 24.09
N HIS A 253 -10.11 8.85 24.35
CA HIS A 253 -10.62 7.89 25.32
C HIS A 253 -10.13 6.45 25.04
N LEU A 254 -10.27 5.99 23.80
CA LEU A 254 -9.77 4.67 23.38
C LEU A 254 -8.25 4.56 23.46
N LEU A 255 -7.51 5.59 23.02
CA LEU A 255 -6.05 5.61 23.10
C LEU A 255 -5.55 5.53 24.55
N ASP A 256 -6.15 6.34 25.43
CA ASP A 256 -5.80 6.39 26.84
C ASP A 256 -6.10 5.05 27.52
N SER A 257 -7.23 4.41 27.19
CA SER A 257 -7.55 3.07 27.70
C SER A 257 -6.52 2.02 27.28
N TYR A 258 -6.13 1.98 26.00
CA TYR A 258 -5.07 1.08 25.53
C TYR A 258 -3.73 1.35 26.25
N ASN A 259 -3.30 2.60 26.32
CA ASN A 259 -2.03 2.96 26.97
C ASN A 259 -2.05 2.71 28.48
N LYS A 260 -3.19 2.91 29.15
CA LYS A 260 -3.37 2.58 30.57
C LYS A 260 -3.17 1.09 30.81
N TYR A 261 -3.79 0.24 30.01
CA TYR A 261 -3.61 -1.21 30.10
C TYR A 261 -2.16 -1.64 29.82
N ARG A 262 -1.57 -1.12 28.74
CA ARG A 262 -0.15 -1.37 28.39
C ARG A 262 0.81 -0.94 29.50
N SER A 263 0.59 0.23 30.10
CA SER A 263 1.38 0.72 31.23
C SER A 263 1.27 -0.17 32.46
N ARG A 264 0.07 -0.70 32.74
CA ARG A 264 -0.16 -1.57 33.89
C ARG A 264 0.50 -2.93 33.70
N VAL A 265 0.38 -3.56 32.52
CA VAL A 265 1.08 -4.84 32.27
C VAL A 265 2.59 -4.65 32.23
N ALA A 266 3.09 -3.58 31.62
CA ALA A 266 4.53 -3.30 31.56
C ALA A 266 5.13 -3.23 32.98
N ARG A 267 4.39 -2.66 33.93
CA ARG A 267 4.81 -2.56 35.34
C ARG A 267 4.50 -3.80 36.19
N GLY A 268 3.99 -4.88 35.60
CA GLY A 268 3.67 -6.12 36.30
C GLY A 268 2.47 -6.02 37.25
N LEU A 269 1.48 -5.19 36.91
CA LEU A 269 0.30 -4.91 37.75
C LEU A 269 -0.97 -5.64 37.29
N GLU A 270 -0.89 -6.45 36.24
CA GLU A 270 -2.03 -7.12 35.62
C GLU A 270 -2.10 -8.60 36.03
N PRO A 271 -3.18 -9.05 36.69
CA PRO A 271 -3.33 -10.45 37.09
C PRO A 271 -3.43 -11.41 35.89
N ASP A 272 -2.80 -12.57 36.02
CA ASP A 272 -2.81 -13.65 35.01
C ASP A 272 -3.48 -14.91 35.59
N ALA A 273 -4.43 -15.51 34.87
CA ALA A 273 -5.08 -16.77 35.30
C ALA A 273 -4.11 -17.96 35.45
N ALA A 274 -2.95 -17.90 34.80
CA ALA A 274 -1.88 -18.89 34.96
C ALA A 274 -1.15 -18.77 36.31
N GLY A 275 -1.39 -17.70 37.07
CA GLY A 275 -0.85 -17.48 38.41
C GLY A 275 -0.09 -16.17 38.53
N GLY A 276 -0.29 -15.45 39.64
CA GLY A 276 0.37 -14.18 39.91
C GLY A 276 -0.07 -13.06 38.97
N ASN A 277 0.87 -12.16 38.66
CA ASN A 277 0.70 -11.12 37.65
C ASN A 277 1.51 -11.47 36.40
N ALA A 278 1.08 -10.96 35.25
CA ALA A 278 1.87 -10.98 34.03
C ALA A 278 3.24 -10.30 34.24
N PRO A 279 4.30 -10.81 33.58
CA PRO A 279 5.65 -10.30 33.78
C PRO A 279 5.80 -8.85 33.31
N LYS A 280 6.79 -8.15 33.86
CA LYS A 280 7.11 -6.77 33.44
C LYS A 280 7.64 -6.74 31.99
N ALA A 281 7.48 -5.61 31.32
CA ALA A 281 7.95 -5.41 29.95
C ALA A 281 9.08 -4.38 29.87
N GLU A 282 10.18 -4.71 29.17
CA GLU A 282 11.31 -3.78 29.04
C GLU A 282 11.07 -2.66 28.02
N GLN A 283 10.27 -2.91 26.98
CA GLN A 283 10.16 -2.02 25.81
C GLN A 283 8.74 -1.90 25.26
N MET A 284 7.76 -1.84 26.15
CA MET A 284 6.37 -1.63 25.76
C MET A 284 6.21 -0.24 25.11
N LEU A 285 5.90 -0.19 23.82
CA LEU A 285 5.73 1.09 23.14
C LEU A 285 4.44 1.78 23.57
N LYS A 286 4.48 3.10 23.78
CA LYS A 286 3.29 3.93 23.96
C LYS A 286 2.59 4.07 22.61
N MET A 287 1.30 3.75 22.57
CA MET A 287 0.51 3.90 21.37
C MET A 287 0.21 5.38 21.07
N ILE A 288 0.20 5.72 19.79
CA ILE A 288 -0.32 6.97 19.23
C ILE A 288 -1.58 6.67 18.41
N TYR A 289 -2.47 7.66 18.30
CA TYR A 289 -3.62 7.54 17.41
C TYR A 289 -3.19 7.70 15.95
N ASP A 290 -3.61 6.79 15.09
CA ASP A 290 -3.27 6.74 13.67
C ASP A 290 -4.56 6.75 12.84
N CYS A 291 -4.85 7.92 12.26
CA CYS A 291 -6.03 8.14 11.44
C CYS A 291 -6.10 7.26 10.18
N PRO A 292 -4.98 6.90 9.50
CA PRO A 292 -4.99 5.87 8.46
C PRO A 292 -5.53 4.53 8.98
N THR A 293 -5.08 4.07 10.14
CA THR A 293 -5.58 2.85 10.81
C THR A 293 -7.07 2.96 11.16
N GLU A 294 -7.55 4.12 11.63
CA GLU A 294 -8.99 4.38 11.85
C GLU A 294 -9.79 4.23 10.55
N LYS A 295 -9.28 4.75 9.42
CA LYS A 295 -9.95 4.60 8.12
C LYS A 295 -10.05 3.15 7.68
N VAL A 296 -9.06 2.31 8.01
CA VAL A 296 -9.13 0.85 7.79
C VAL A 296 -10.20 0.24 8.70
N ALA A 297 -10.21 0.58 9.99
CA ALA A 297 -11.23 0.13 10.95
C ALA A 297 -12.65 0.47 10.46
N PHE A 298 -12.87 1.70 10.00
CA PHE A 298 -14.15 2.15 9.45
C PHE A 298 -14.58 1.35 8.22
N LYS A 299 -13.65 1.10 7.28
CA LYS A 299 -13.95 0.28 6.08
C LYS A 299 -14.39 -1.14 6.45
N LEU A 300 -13.86 -1.71 7.53
CA LEU A 300 -14.27 -3.02 8.03
C LEU A 300 -15.62 -2.96 8.72
N ALA A 301 -15.81 -2.01 9.64
CA ALA A 301 -17.03 -1.87 10.42
C ALA A 301 -18.26 -1.63 9.53
N LYS A 302 -18.12 -0.87 8.44
CA LYS A 302 -19.20 -0.64 7.45
C LYS A 302 -19.73 -1.90 6.78
N LYS A 303 -18.98 -3.01 6.78
CA LYS A 303 -19.45 -4.28 6.20
C LYS A 303 -20.38 -5.02 7.15
N CYS A 304 -20.39 -4.67 8.43
CA CYS A 304 -21.02 -5.40 9.52
C CYS A 304 -20.47 -6.84 9.69
N PRO A 305 -20.54 -7.41 10.91
CA PRO A 305 -19.75 -8.61 11.25
C PRO A 305 -20.04 -9.85 10.42
N SER A 306 -21.28 -10.02 9.95
CA SER A 306 -21.71 -11.15 9.12
C SER A 306 -20.96 -11.27 7.78
N ALA A 307 -20.18 -10.25 7.40
CA ALA A 307 -19.45 -10.19 6.13
C ALA A 307 -17.92 -10.03 6.28
N THR A 308 -17.35 -10.20 7.48
CA THR A 308 -15.94 -9.85 7.71
C THR A 308 -14.96 -11.02 7.48
N ARG A 309 -14.00 -10.82 6.57
CA ARG A 309 -12.80 -11.66 6.43
C ARG A 309 -11.72 -11.17 7.39
N LYS A 310 -10.86 -12.08 7.88
CA LYS A 310 -9.65 -11.69 8.63
C LYS A 310 -8.79 -10.74 7.80
N ILE A 311 -8.23 -9.72 8.44
CA ILE A 311 -7.20 -8.85 7.86
C ILE A 311 -5.85 -9.20 8.46
N TYR A 312 -4.79 -9.06 7.68
CA TYR A 312 -3.42 -9.40 8.09
C TYR A 312 -2.52 -8.17 8.28
N SER A 313 -2.95 -7.00 7.80
CA SER A 313 -2.21 -5.74 7.90
C SER A 313 -2.19 -5.14 9.31
N HIS A 314 -3.17 -5.49 10.15
CA HIS A 314 -3.33 -4.95 11.51
C HIS A 314 -3.72 -6.05 12.48
N ASN A 315 -3.35 -5.91 13.75
CA ASN A 315 -4.01 -6.68 14.80
C ASN A 315 -5.40 -6.10 14.95
N TRP A 316 -6.43 -6.94 14.97
CA TRP A 316 -7.81 -6.47 14.91
C TRP A 316 -8.61 -7.03 16.08
N ASN A 317 -9.16 -6.12 16.87
CA ASN A 317 -10.15 -6.40 17.89
C ASN A 317 -11.53 -5.91 17.45
N MET A 318 -12.55 -6.74 17.65
CA MET A 318 -13.96 -6.42 17.40
C MET A 318 -14.78 -6.77 18.64
N HIS A 319 -15.70 -5.90 19.01
CA HIS A 319 -16.62 -6.13 20.13
C HIS A 319 -18.03 -5.73 19.73
N LYS A 320 -19.01 -6.59 20.01
CA LYS A 320 -20.42 -6.23 19.94
C LYS A 320 -20.84 -5.70 21.29
N ALA A 321 -21.19 -4.43 21.35
CA ALA A 321 -21.65 -3.80 22.58
C ALA A 321 -22.90 -4.51 23.12
N SER A 322 -22.96 -4.74 24.43
CA SER A 322 -24.07 -5.43 25.10
C SER A 322 -25.40 -4.71 24.93
N ASN A 323 -25.37 -3.37 24.83
CA ASN A 323 -26.53 -2.54 24.59
C ASN A 323 -26.28 -1.62 23.38
N ARG A 324 -27.09 -1.77 22.33
CA ARG A 324 -27.02 -0.94 21.12
C ARG A 324 -27.12 0.56 21.42
N SER A 325 -27.88 0.96 22.44
CA SER A 325 -28.19 2.35 22.76
C SER A 325 -27.22 2.98 23.76
N MET A 326 -26.21 2.26 24.24
CA MET A 326 -25.23 2.83 25.17
C MET A 326 -24.37 3.90 24.49
N SER A 327 -23.76 4.79 25.27
CA SER A 327 -22.88 5.82 24.71
C SER A 327 -21.65 5.19 24.05
N ASP A 328 -20.98 5.95 23.20
CA ASP A 328 -19.79 5.48 22.51
C ASP A 328 -18.63 5.26 23.49
N GLU A 329 -18.52 6.08 24.53
CA GLU A 329 -17.58 5.90 25.64
C GLU A 329 -17.86 4.62 26.43
N ALA A 330 -19.12 4.36 26.77
CA ALA A 330 -19.50 3.13 27.49
C ALA A 330 -19.24 1.88 26.65
N ALA A 331 -19.51 1.93 25.34
CA ALA A 331 -19.19 0.84 24.43
C ALA A 331 -17.67 0.62 24.31
N ALA A 332 -16.88 1.71 24.27
CA ALA A 332 -15.42 1.66 24.27
C ALA A 332 -14.85 1.04 25.55
N ASP A 333 -15.38 1.42 26.72
CA ASP A 333 -14.99 0.86 28.02
C ASP A 333 -15.32 -0.62 28.09
N GLU A 334 -16.54 -1.00 27.69
CA GLU A 334 -16.96 -2.41 27.66
C GLU A 334 -16.05 -3.24 26.75
N ALA A 335 -15.75 -2.74 25.54
CA ALA A 335 -14.93 -3.43 24.57
C ALA A 335 -13.49 -3.63 25.07
N THR A 336 -12.84 -2.55 25.51
CA THR A 336 -11.45 -2.60 25.96
C THR A 336 -11.27 -3.43 27.23
N ALA A 337 -12.21 -3.34 28.18
CA ALA A 337 -12.20 -4.19 29.37
C ALA A 337 -12.44 -5.66 29.02
N THR A 338 -13.35 -5.96 28.09
CA THR A 338 -13.63 -7.33 27.65
C THR A 338 -12.39 -7.96 27.02
N TRP A 339 -11.79 -7.30 26.03
CA TRP A 339 -10.59 -7.76 25.35
C TRP A 339 -9.42 -7.97 26.32
N TRP A 340 -9.18 -7.01 27.21
CA TRP A 340 -8.07 -7.10 28.15
C TRP A 340 -8.28 -8.19 29.21
N SER A 341 -9.54 -8.45 29.61
CA SER A 341 -9.88 -9.44 30.63
C SER A 341 -9.50 -10.87 30.26
N GLU A 342 -9.20 -11.15 28.99
CA GLU A 342 -8.71 -12.46 28.55
C GLU A 342 -7.47 -12.90 29.32
N LEU A 343 -6.53 -11.99 29.64
CA LEU A 343 -5.35 -12.32 30.45
C LEU A 343 -5.75 -12.88 31.83
N LYS A 344 -6.64 -12.15 32.53
CA LYS A 344 -7.11 -12.53 33.86
C LYS A 344 -7.98 -13.79 33.86
N LYS A 345 -8.66 -14.10 32.74
CA LYS A 345 -9.60 -15.24 32.64
C LYS A 345 -8.96 -16.50 32.10
N ASN A 346 -8.09 -16.37 31.10
CA ASN A 346 -7.62 -17.48 30.25
C ASN A 346 -6.12 -17.73 30.41
N GLY A 347 -5.37 -16.67 30.75
CA GLY A 347 -3.98 -16.72 31.17
C GLY A 347 -2.98 -17.00 30.06
N VAL A 348 -1.76 -16.51 30.28
CA VAL A 348 -0.62 -16.68 29.35
C VAL A 348 0.53 -17.39 30.06
N GLY A 349 0.85 -16.95 31.28
CA GLY A 349 1.93 -17.50 32.10
C GLY A 349 3.20 -16.65 32.09
N GLU A 350 4.07 -16.93 33.07
CA GLU A 350 5.25 -16.11 33.40
C GLU A 350 6.28 -16.00 32.27
N SER A 351 6.37 -16.98 31.38
CA SER A 351 7.28 -16.91 30.22
C SER A 351 6.84 -15.87 29.18
N ASN A 352 5.56 -15.47 29.19
CA ASN A 352 4.93 -14.60 28.20
C ASN A 352 5.09 -15.08 26.74
N ILE A 353 5.41 -16.35 26.52
CA ILE A 353 5.60 -16.93 25.18
C ILE A 353 4.25 -17.35 24.62
N LEU A 354 3.88 -16.84 23.44
CA LEU A 354 2.71 -17.30 22.73
C LEU A 354 3.00 -18.69 22.11
N THR A 355 2.67 -19.75 22.82
CA THR A 355 2.81 -21.13 22.33
C THR A 355 1.71 -21.48 21.30
N PRO A 356 1.92 -22.51 20.46
CA PRO A 356 0.86 -23.03 19.58
C PRO A 356 -0.42 -23.40 20.34
N ASP A 357 -0.28 -23.92 21.57
CA ASP A 357 -1.42 -24.26 22.43
C ASP A 357 -2.18 -23.00 22.84
N LEU A 358 -1.49 -21.95 23.30
CA LEU A 358 -2.12 -20.67 23.63
C LEU A 358 -2.81 -20.04 22.42
N PHE A 359 -2.19 -20.13 21.25
CA PHE A 359 -2.72 -19.59 20.00
C PHE A 359 -3.98 -20.34 19.52
N THR A 360 -4.06 -21.66 19.76
CA THR A 360 -5.16 -22.49 19.26
C THR A 360 -6.37 -22.58 20.21
N ARG A 361 -6.27 -22.08 21.45
CA ARG A 361 -7.37 -22.08 22.46
C ARG A 361 -8.64 -21.35 22.04
N GLU A 362 -8.57 -20.46 21.05
CA GLU A 362 -9.73 -19.81 20.46
C GLU A 362 -10.53 -20.75 19.53
N TYR A 363 -9.90 -21.81 19.02
CA TYR A 363 -10.50 -22.74 18.06
C TYR A 363 -10.76 -24.13 18.64
N TYR A 364 -9.89 -24.58 19.55
CA TYR A 364 -9.92 -25.93 20.10
C TYR A 364 -9.61 -25.90 21.60
N SER A 365 -10.36 -26.68 22.38
CA SER A 365 -10.05 -26.97 23.78
C SER A 365 -10.34 -28.43 24.10
N GLN A 366 -9.51 -29.04 24.94
CA GLN A 366 -9.71 -30.42 25.39
C GLN A 366 -10.91 -30.58 26.35
N ASP A 367 -11.23 -29.53 27.12
CA ASP A 367 -12.36 -29.50 28.06
C ASP A 367 -13.67 -28.96 27.43
N GLY A 368 -13.66 -28.66 26.13
CA GLY A 368 -14.78 -28.06 25.41
C GLY A 368 -15.01 -26.57 25.69
N VAL A 369 -14.22 -25.94 26.57
CA VAL A 369 -14.33 -24.51 26.91
C VAL A 369 -13.22 -23.72 26.23
N LEU A 370 -13.57 -22.88 25.25
CA LEU A 370 -12.63 -22.02 24.56
C LEU A 370 -12.06 -20.94 25.50
N LYS A 371 -10.76 -20.68 25.39
CA LYS A 371 -10.01 -19.76 26.27
C LYS A 371 -9.19 -18.78 25.41
N PRO A 372 -9.85 -17.93 24.60
CA PRO A 372 -9.17 -17.04 23.66
C PRO A 372 -8.29 -16.02 24.40
N ILE A 373 -7.15 -15.69 23.79
CA ILE A 373 -6.24 -14.62 24.25
C ILE A 373 -5.85 -13.68 23.10
N SER A 374 -6.54 -13.79 21.96
CA SER A 374 -6.21 -13.08 20.73
C SER A 374 -6.49 -11.58 20.84
N HIS A 375 -7.51 -11.17 21.61
CA HIS A 375 -7.79 -9.76 21.81
C HIS A 375 -6.80 -9.11 22.77
N TYR A 376 -6.45 -9.79 23.87
CA TYR A 376 -5.37 -9.35 24.76
C TYR A 376 -4.05 -9.23 24.00
N LEU A 377 -3.70 -10.24 23.18
CA LEU A 377 -2.49 -10.23 22.34
C LEU A 377 -2.43 -8.99 21.45
N ALA A 378 -3.53 -8.62 20.80
CA ALA A 378 -3.59 -7.44 19.93
C ALA A 378 -3.38 -6.11 20.68
N MET A 379 -3.74 -6.06 21.97
CA MET A 379 -3.53 -4.88 22.84
C MET A 379 -2.14 -4.84 23.48
N ALA A 380 -1.59 -6.00 23.87
CA ALA A 380 -0.38 -6.12 24.70
C ALA A 380 0.92 -6.26 23.91
N LYS A 381 0.87 -6.44 22.58
CA LYS A 381 2.06 -6.59 21.75
C LYS A 381 2.96 -5.35 21.81
N ASP A 382 4.21 -5.50 22.22
CA ASP A 382 5.11 -4.37 22.52
C ASP A 382 5.40 -3.47 21.33
N ILE A 383 5.63 -4.06 20.15
CA ILE A 383 5.96 -3.33 18.91
C ILE A 383 4.77 -2.61 18.28
N SER A 384 3.52 -2.93 18.66
CA SER A 384 2.33 -2.28 18.13
C SER A 384 2.15 -0.92 18.81
N TYR A 385 2.34 0.17 18.06
CA TYR A 385 2.30 1.53 18.61
C TYR A 385 1.36 2.49 17.86
N LYS A 386 0.72 2.06 16.77
CA LYS A 386 -0.31 2.84 16.09
C LYS A 386 -1.67 2.23 16.37
N LEU A 387 -2.62 3.04 16.80
CA LEU A 387 -3.99 2.62 17.10
C LEU A 387 -4.98 3.43 16.27
N GLY A 388 -5.93 2.76 15.64
CA GLY A 388 -7.07 3.40 15.01
C GLY A 388 -8.33 2.60 15.26
N CYS A 389 -9.39 3.26 15.72
CA CYS A 389 -10.61 2.60 16.14
C CYS A 389 -11.84 3.26 15.50
N VAL A 390 -12.94 2.53 15.44
CA VAL A 390 -14.24 3.09 15.05
C VAL A 390 -15.35 2.45 15.87
N ILE A 391 -16.40 3.22 16.14
CA ILE A 391 -17.65 2.72 16.70
C ILE A 391 -18.72 2.85 15.63
N HIS A 392 -19.33 1.72 15.25
CA HIS A 392 -20.28 1.68 14.14
C HIS A 392 -21.54 0.92 14.52
N THR A 393 -22.68 1.46 14.15
CA THR A 393 -23.98 0.82 14.40
C THR A 393 -24.44 0.07 13.15
N CYS A 394 -24.57 -1.24 13.27
CA CYS A 394 -25.11 -2.15 12.27
C CYS A 394 -26.60 -2.44 12.54
N ASN A 395 -27.28 -3.18 11.67
CA ASN A 395 -28.70 -3.53 11.89
C ASN A 395 -28.91 -4.36 13.16
N ASP A 396 -27.93 -5.19 13.55
CA ASP A 396 -28.04 -6.16 14.63
C ASP A 396 -27.34 -5.72 15.94
N GLY A 397 -26.67 -4.57 15.97
CA GLY A 397 -26.00 -4.06 17.17
C GLY A 397 -25.02 -2.91 16.91
N LYS A 398 -24.44 -2.40 18.00
CA LYS A 398 -23.33 -1.45 17.97
C LYS A 398 -22.01 -2.21 18.10
N TYR A 399 -21.03 -1.86 17.29
CA TYR A 399 -19.75 -2.54 17.20
C TYR A 399 -18.59 -1.58 17.41
N VAL A 400 -17.62 -1.99 18.23
CA VAL A 400 -16.34 -1.32 18.40
C VAL A 400 -15.29 -2.12 17.65
N HIS A 401 -14.60 -1.50 16.70
CA HIS A 401 -13.43 -2.08 16.04
C HIS A 401 -12.21 -1.26 16.41
N CYS A 402 -11.14 -1.91 16.85
CA CYS A 402 -9.84 -1.29 17.05
C CYS A 402 -8.78 -2.09 16.29
N LEU A 403 -7.99 -1.39 15.49
CA LEU A 403 -6.88 -1.95 14.74
C LEU A 403 -5.59 -1.36 15.30
N SER A 404 -4.57 -2.21 15.42
CA SER A 404 -3.22 -1.77 15.82
C SER A 404 -2.14 -2.23 14.83
N SER A 405 -1.13 -1.40 14.64
CA SER A 405 0.01 -1.67 13.77
C SER A 405 1.33 -1.15 14.37
N PRO A 406 2.50 -1.63 13.92
CA PRO A 406 2.68 -2.79 13.03
C PRO A 406 2.20 -4.09 13.68
N THR A 407 1.71 -5.04 12.87
CA THR A 407 1.46 -6.41 13.36
C THR A 407 2.75 -7.07 13.76
N GLY A 408 3.81 -6.93 12.95
CA GLY A 408 5.03 -7.72 13.06
C GLY A 408 4.79 -9.22 12.87
N PRO A 409 5.83 -10.06 13.01
CA PRO A 409 5.65 -11.51 12.92
C PRO A 409 4.66 -11.98 13.99
N GLN A 410 3.80 -12.95 13.62
CA GLN A 410 2.95 -13.62 14.60
C GLN A 410 3.87 -14.27 15.64
N PRO A 411 3.72 -13.98 16.94
CA PRO A 411 4.73 -14.34 17.92
C PRO A 411 4.62 -15.81 18.33
N VAL A 412 4.21 -16.72 17.44
CA VAL A 412 4.18 -18.16 17.77
C VAL A 412 5.60 -18.59 18.14
N ASN A 413 5.76 -19.15 19.34
CA ASN A 413 7.05 -19.46 19.98
C ASN A 413 7.95 -18.23 20.25
N LYS A 414 7.36 -17.04 20.34
CA LYS A 414 8.02 -15.78 20.70
C LYS A 414 7.24 -15.11 21.84
N PRO A 415 7.89 -14.23 22.61
CA PRO A 415 7.19 -13.48 23.63
C PRO A 415 6.16 -12.51 23.02
N ILE A 416 5.04 -12.30 23.71
CA ILE A 416 4.03 -11.29 23.34
C ILE A 416 4.63 -9.88 23.41
N TYR A 417 5.40 -9.64 24.47
CA TYR A 417 6.28 -8.49 24.66
C TYR A 417 7.57 -8.94 25.33
N GLN A 418 8.66 -8.22 25.09
CA GLN A 418 9.93 -8.55 25.73
C GLN A 418 9.86 -8.36 27.24
N VAL A 419 10.11 -9.44 27.97
CA VAL A 419 10.10 -9.46 29.43
C VAL A 419 11.35 -8.77 29.97
N GLY A 420 11.17 -7.85 30.92
CA GLY A 420 12.26 -7.15 31.57
C GLY A 420 11.78 -5.95 32.39
N GLU A 421 12.71 -5.20 32.97
CA GLU A 421 12.35 -4.04 33.80
C GLU A 421 11.84 -2.88 32.93
N PRO A 422 10.74 -2.20 33.32
CA PRO A 422 10.24 -1.03 32.62
C PRO A 422 11.32 0.04 32.50
N CYS A 423 11.24 0.82 31.43
CA CYS A 423 12.16 1.92 31.22
C CYS A 423 12.13 2.90 32.42
N LYS A 424 13.32 3.39 32.80
CA LYS A 424 13.50 4.39 33.88
C LYS A 424 14.18 5.66 33.37
N LYS A 425 14.79 5.58 32.19
CA LYS A 425 15.44 6.68 31.48
C LYS A 425 15.43 6.42 29.98
N ASN A 426 15.65 7.47 29.19
CA ASN A 426 15.57 7.39 27.71
C ASN A 426 16.49 6.31 27.11
N SER A 427 17.66 6.06 27.70
CA SER A 427 18.59 5.04 27.20
C SER A 427 18.07 3.60 27.29
N ASP A 428 17.01 3.36 28.07
CA ASP A 428 16.42 2.02 28.23
C ASP A 428 15.49 1.67 27.04
N CYS A 429 15.00 2.71 26.35
CA CYS A 429 14.23 2.57 25.13
C CYS A 429 15.17 2.49 23.91
N LYS A 430 15.16 1.35 23.20
CA LYS A 430 15.97 1.16 21.99
C LYS A 430 15.50 2.09 20.86
N GLY A 431 16.43 2.65 20.10
CA GLY A 431 16.13 3.44 18.90
C GLY A 431 15.84 4.92 19.19
N LYS A 432 14.80 5.47 18.55
CA LYS A 432 14.44 6.92 18.64
C LYS A 432 13.40 7.22 19.75
N PHE A 433 13.20 6.29 20.68
CA PHE A 433 12.13 6.38 21.67
C PHE A 433 12.62 6.98 22.98
N VAL A 434 11.74 7.67 23.69
CA VAL A 434 11.97 8.23 25.03
C VAL A 434 11.12 7.50 26.06
N CYS A 435 11.60 7.47 27.31
CA CYS A 435 10.90 6.78 28.37
C CYS A 435 9.89 7.71 29.05
N SER A 436 8.63 7.29 29.08
CA SER A 436 7.63 7.79 30.02
C SER A 436 7.77 7.02 31.33
N VAL A 437 8.59 7.54 32.24
CA VAL A 437 9.00 6.84 33.48
C VAL A 437 7.80 6.43 34.34
N ASP A 438 6.82 7.33 34.50
CA ASP A 438 5.63 7.08 35.33
C ASP A 438 4.72 6.00 34.75
N GLU A 439 4.77 5.81 33.43
CA GLU A 439 3.96 4.82 32.72
C GLU A 439 4.72 3.52 32.45
N GLY A 440 6.05 3.54 32.46
CA GLY A 440 6.90 2.41 32.02
C GLY A 440 6.77 2.12 30.52
N LEU A 441 6.52 3.16 29.70
CA LEU A 441 6.31 3.04 28.26
C LEU A 441 7.36 3.81 27.46
N CYS A 442 7.74 3.28 26.29
CA CYS A 442 8.63 3.95 25.35
C CYS A 442 7.82 4.67 24.26
N SER A 443 7.90 6.00 24.18
CA SER A 443 7.15 6.81 23.20
C SER A 443 8.05 7.39 22.10
N LEU A 444 7.48 7.62 20.91
CA LEU A 444 8.12 8.45 19.90
C LEU A 444 8.13 9.91 20.38
N PHE A 445 9.16 10.66 20.00
CA PHE A 445 9.27 12.10 20.25
C PHE A 445 8.10 12.89 19.66
#